data_AF-A0A9P4LFL5-F1
#
_entry.id   AF-A0A9P4LFL5-F1
#
_cell.length_a   1.000
_cell.length_b   1.000
_cell.length_c   1.000
_cell.angle_alpha   90.00
_cell.angle_beta   90.00
_cell.angle_gamma   90.00
#
_symmetry.space_group_name_H-M   'P 1'
#
loop_
_entity.id
_entity.type
_entity.pdbx_description
1 polymer ?
#
loop_
_entity_poly.entity_id
_entity_poly.type
_entity_poly.pdbx_seq_one_letter_code
_entity_poly.pdbx_strand_id
1 'polypeptide(L)'
;LWSTIVPAQKLLYRSTFNSSDALARWVAEGPLNATISNNTLDLRGAGGPDDYFVYWLPEVLPDRIRITWEFTPIQEPGLAMFFFGAQDTGPVIRDGRIAFRQMQPLIARYRNLEVWSL
;
A
#
# COMPACT_ATOMS: atom_id res chain seq x y z
N LEU A 1 -34.87 -18.32 -16.85
CA LEU A 1 -33.48 -18.56 -16.43
C LEU A 1 -32.72 -17.26 -16.63
N TRP A 2 -32.45 -16.52 -15.56
CA TRP A 2 -31.68 -15.27 -15.65
C TRP A 2 -30.20 -15.66 -15.53
N SER A 3 -29.43 -15.49 -16.61
CA SER A 3 -27.99 -15.65 -16.58
C SER A 3 -27.39 -14.43 -15.88
N THR A 4 -26.80 -14.62 -14.70
CA THR A 4 -26.02 -13.57 -14.05
C THR A 4 -24.72 -13.41 -14.84
N ILE A 5 -24.60 -12.32 -15.59
CA ILE A 5 -23.32 -11.92 -16.19
C ILE A 5 -22.41 -11.55 -15.02
N VAL A 6 -21.45 -12.41 -14.69
CA VAL A 6 -20.34 -12.04 -13.80
C VAL A 6 -19.38 -11.20 -14.64
N PRO A 7 -19.16 -9.91 -14.31
CA PRO A 7 -18.20 -9.10 -15.03
C PRO A 7 -16.80 -9.74 -14.94
N ALA A 8 -16.04 -9.71 -16.03
CA ALA A 8 -14.67 -10.20 -16.03
C ALA A 8 -13.81 -9.34 -15.09
N GLN A 9 -13.00 -9.97 -14.23
CA GLN A 9 -12.07 -9.27 -13.33
C GLN A 9 -11.09 -8.43 -14.15
N LYS A 10 -11.02 -7.13 -13.87
CA LYS A 10 -10.10 -6.19 -14.51
C LYS A 10 -8.99 -5.81 -13.55
N LEU A 11 -7.73 -5.89 -13.99
CA LEU A 11 -6.59 -5.34 -13.25
C LEU A 11 -6.68 -3.80 -13.27
N LEU A 12 -6.77 -3.19 -12.09
CA LEU A 12 -6.89 -1.75 -11.90
C LEU A 12 -5.54 -1.12 -11.55
N TYR A 13 -4.72 -1.82 -10.77
CA TYR A 13 -3.39 -1.36 -10.36
C TYR A 13 -2.45 -2.55 -10.17
N ARG A 14 -1.17 -2.39 -10.52
CA ARG A 14 -0.10 -3.35 -10.24
C ARG A 14 1.19 -2.62 -9.92
N SER A 15 1.86 -3.04 -8.86
CA SER A 15 3.26 -2.73 -8.58
C SER A 15 4.02 -4.00 -8.22
N THR A 16 5.05 -4.30 -9.00
CA THR A 16 6.03 -5.37 -8.72
C THR A 16 7.25 -4.84 -7.95
N PHE A 17 7.27 -3.54 -7.62
CA PHE A 17 8.37 -2.86 -6.94
C PHE A 17 9.74 -3.13 -7.58
N ASN A 18 9.83 -3.05 -8.91
CA ASN A 18 11.07 -3.28 -9.68
C ASN A 18 11.87 -2.00 -9.97
N SER A 19 11.30 -0.81 -9.73
CA SER A 19 11.96 0.50 -9.86
C SER A 19 11.43 1.45 -8.78
N SER A 20 12.29 2.35 -8.28
CA SER A 20 11.91 3.44 -7.37
C SER A 20 10.85 4.37 -7.97
N ASP A 21 10.73 4.42 -9.31
CA ASP A 21 9.70 5.21 -9.99
C ASP A 21 8.27 4.77 -9.62
N ALA A 22 8.09 3.51 -9.20
CA ALA A 22 6.80 3.01 -8.71
C ALA A 22 6.30 3.77 -7.47
N LEU A 23 7.20 4.44 -6.75
CA LEU A 23 6.92 5.24 -5.56
C LEU A 23 6.84 6.74 -5.84
N ALA A 24 7.11 7.20 -7.07
CA ALA A 24 7.29 8.63 -7.38
C ALA A 24 6.08 9.50 -7.02
N ARG A 25 4.88 8.92 -7.03
CA ARG A 25 3.63 9.60 -6.67
C ARG A 25 3.08 9.16 -5.31
N TRP A 26 3.71 8.21 -4.62
CA TRP A 26 3.28 7.80 -3.28
C TRP A 26 3.57 8.93 -2.29
N VAL A 27 2.71 9.06 -1.30
CA VAL A 27 2.77 10.18 -0.36
C VAL A 27 2.91 9.67 1.07
N ALA A 28 3.90 10.19 1.76
CA ALA A 28 4.23 9.87 3.14
C ALA A 28 3.50 10.80 4.12
N GLU A 29 2.88 10.21 5.13
CA GLU A 29 2.48 10.90 6.36
C GLU A 29 3.30 10.32 7.51
N GLY A 30 4.22 11.12 8.04
CA GLY A 30 5.16 10.68 9.07
C GLY A 30 6.51 10.23 8.49
N PRO A 31 7.51 10.04 9.37
CA PRO A 31 8.87 9.66 8.97
C PRO A 31 8.95 8.19 8.55
N LEU A 32 9.40 7.93 7.32
CA LEU A 32 9.72 6.58 6.87
C LEU A 32 10.95 6.53 5.96
N ASN A 33 11.52 5.34 5.84
CA ASN A 33 12.42 4.98 4.77
C ASN A 33 11.79 3.87 3.93
N ALA A 34 11.66 4.12 2.62
CA ALA A 34 11.12 3.19 1.64
C ALA A 34 12.21 2.83 0.63
N THR A 35 12.58 1.55 0.60
CA THR A 35 13.64 1.07 -0.28
C THR A 35 13.10 0.06 -1.26
N ILE A 36 13.34 0.28 -2.54
CA ILE A 36 13.11 -0.73 -3.58
C ILE A 36 14.40 -1.46 -3.90
N SER A 37 14.38 -2.78 -3.77
CA SER A 37 15.47 -3.67 -4.19
C SER A 37 14.95 -5.07 -4.50
N ASN A 38 15.54 -5.75 -5.48
CA ASN A 38 15.21 -7.14 -5.85
C ASN A 38 13.70 -7.41 -6.01
N ASN A 39 12.99 -6.48 -6.67
CA ASN A 39 11.54 -6.54 -6.90
C ASN A 39 10.72 -6.56 -5.60
N THR A 40 11.17 -5.81 -4.59
CA THR A 40 10.52 -5.69 -3.29
C THR A 40 10.52 -4.27 -2.82
N LEU A 41 9.53 -3.93 -2.00
CA LEU A 41 9.48 -2.71 -1.21
C LEU A 41 9.72 -3.04 0.25
N ASP A 42 10.81 -2.55 0.83
CA ASP A 42 11.07 -2.62 2.26
C ASP A 42 10.69 -1.28 2.91
N LEU A 43 9.84 -1.31 3.94
CA LEU A 43 9.36 -0.15 4.68
C LEU A 43 9.76 -0.22 6.16
N ARG A 44 10.21 0.91 6.70
CA ARG A 44 10.60 1.10 8.12
C ARG A 44 10.48 2.56 8.54
N GLY A 45 10.48 2.84 9.84
CA GLY A 45 10.63 4.22 10.37
C GLY A 45 11.98 4.85 9.99
N ALA A 46 12.10 6.17 10.09
CA ALA A 46 13.34 6.89 9.78
C ALA A 46 14.44 6.72 10.86
N GLY A 47 14.11 6.13 12.01
CA GLY A 47 15.06 5.81 13.08
C GLY A 47 14.71 6.42 14.44
N GLY A 48 13.65 7.23 14.52
CA GLY A 48 13.13 7.75 15.78
C GLY A 48 12.50 6.64 16.64
N PRO A 49 12.47 6.80 17.98
CA PRO A 49 11.98 5.78 18.91
C PRO A 49 10.48 5.48 18.73
N ASP A 50 9.71 6.48 18.30
CA ASP A 50 8.26 6.40 18.15
C ASP A 50 7.81 6.67 16.70
N ASP A 51 8.68 6.42 15.73
CA ASP A 51 8.34 6.63 14.33
C ASP A 51 7.13 5.79 13.93
N TYR A 52 6.12 6.44 13.39
CA TYR A 52 5.00 5.81 12.72
C TYR A 52 4.74 6.55 11.42
N PHE A 53 4.23 5.81 10.45
CA PHE A 53 3.89 6.39 9.16
C PHE A 53 2.64 5.77 8.56
N VAL A 54 2.03 6.52 7.65
CA VAL A 54 1.10 6.03 6.66
C VAL A 54 1.68 6.37 5.28
N TYR A 55 1.75 5.38 4.39
CA TYR A 55 2.32 5.55 3.07
C TYR A 55 1.26 5.25 2.02
N TRP A 56 0.75 6.31 1.42
CA TRP A 56 -0.44 6.33 0.59
C TRP A 56 -0.09 6.12 -0.89
N LEU A 57 -0.78 5.17 -1.52
CA LEU A 57 -0.86 5.11 -2.99
C LEU A 57 -1.70 6.31 -3.48
N PRO A 58 -1.43 6.95 -4.64
CA PRO A 58 -2.13 8.13 -5.14
C PRO A 58 -3.29 7.83 -6.14
N GLU A 59 -3.70 6.56 -6.28
CA GLU A 59 -4.72 6.14 -7.25
C GLU A 59 -6.14 6.07 -6.68
N VAL A 60 -7.15 6.59 -7.40
CA VAL A 60 -8.57 6.55 -6.95
C VAL A 60 -9.10 5.21 -7.39
N LEU A 61 -9.35 4.33 -6.42
CA LEU A 61 -9.86 3.00 -6.71
C LEU A 61 -11.40 2.99 -6.55
N PRO A 62 -12.13 2.30 -7.45
CA PRO A 62 -13.57 2.16 -7.31
C PRO A 62 -13.92 1.26 -6.11
N ASP A 63 -15.22 1.19 -5.80
CA ASP A 63 -15.76 0.16 -4.92
C ASP A 63 -15.67 -1.23 -5.58
N ARG A 64 -15.90 -2.29 -4.80
CA ARG A 64 -15.87 -3.70 -5.22
C ARG A 64 -14.54 -4.10 -5.84
N ILE A 65 -13.51 -4.05 -5.01
CA ILE A 65 -12.15 -4.42 -5.38
C ILE A 65 -11.62 -5.57 -4.53
N ARG A 66 -10.69 -6.33 -5.11
CA ARG A 66 -9.81 -7.25 -4.40
C ARG A 66 -8.40 -6.67 -4.42
N ILE A 67 -7.78 -6.59 -3.25
CA ILE A 67 -6.40 -6.12 -3.08
C ILE A 67 -5.57 -7.30 -2.61
N THR A 68 -4.43 -7.55 -3.26
CA THR A 68 -3.50 -8.63 -2.89
C THR A 68 -2.08 -8.10 -2.84
N TRP A 69 -1.28 -8.62 -1.91
CA TRP A 69 0.16 -8.42 -1.85
C TRP A 69 0.78 -9.57 -1.05
N GLU A 70 2.09 -9.73 -1.14
CA GLU A 70 2.87 -10.59 -0.26
C GLU A 70 3.49 -9.74 0.86
N PHE A 71 3.43 -10.22 2.10
CA PHE A 71 3.96 -9.54 3.28
C PHE A 71 4.99 -10.44 3.97
N THR A 72 6.12 -9.87 4.37
CA THR A 72 7.12 -10.56 5.19
C THR A 72 7.65 -9.62 6.27
N PRO A 73 7.46 -9.92 7.58
CA PRO A 73 8.14 -9.18 8.62
C PRO A 73 9.64 -9.52 8.57
N ILE A 74 10.49 -8.50 8.44
CA ILE A 74 11.95 -8.61 8.42
C ILE A 74 12.54 -8.34 9.81
N GLN A 75 11.89 -7.48 10.59
CA GLN A 75 12.25 -7.19 11.97
C GLN A 75 10.99 -7.01 12.82
N GLU A 76 11.00 -7.64 13.99
CA GLU A 76 9.93 -7.59 14.98
C GLU A 76 10.52 -7.14 16.34
N PRO A 77 9.70 -6.66 17.30
CA PRO A 77 8.24 -6.56 17.28
C PRO A 77 7.71 -5.40 16.43
N GLY A 78 6.40 -5.31 16.25
CA GLY A 78 5.74 -4.10 15.80
C GLY A 78 4.37 -4.38 15.20
N LEU A 79 3.83 -3.37 14.51
CA LEU A 79 2.47 -3.40 14.01
C LEU A 79 2.44 -2.92 12.56
N ALA A 80 1.75 -3.69 11.71
CA ALA A 80 1.36 -3.30 10.36
C ALA A 80 -0.16 -3.20 10.26
N MET A 81 -0.64 -2.19 9.55
CA MET A 81 -2.04 -1.99 9.19
C MET A 81 -2.15 -1.61 7.73
N PHE A 82 -3.30 -1.90 7.13
CA PHE A 82 -3.60 -1.53 5.77
C PHE A 82 -4.91 -0.75 5.73
N PHE A 83 -4.88 0.47 5.19
CA PHE A 83 -6.07 1.28 4.98
C PHE A 83 -6.63 1.06 3.58
N PHE A 84 -7.96 1.03 3.45
CA PHE A 84 -8.69 0.95 2.19
C PHE A 84 -10.05 1.63 2.30
N GLY A 85 -10.61 2.07 1.17
CA GLY A 85 -11.92 2.74 1.14
C GLY A 85 -11.96 4.11 1.83
N ALA A 86 -10.80 4.70 2.12
CA ALA A 86 -10.72 6.01 2.75
C ALA A 86 -11.22 7.10 1.79
N GLN A 87 -12.23 7.87 2.19
CA GLN A 87 -12.76 9.02 1.47
C GLN A 87 -12.54 10.23 2.37
N ASP A 88 -11.76 11.22 1.93
CA ASP A 88 -11.22 12.33 2.75
C ASP A 88 -10.11 11.94 3.73
N THR A 89 -8.90 11.81 3.19
CA THR A 89 -7.64 11.53 3.91
C THR A 89 -6.94 12.82 4.37
N GLY A 90 -7.67 13.94 4.44
CA GLY A 90 -7.13 15.22 4.86
C GLY A 90 -6.37 15.98 3.76
N PRO A 91 -5.76 17.13 4.11
CA PRO A 91 -5.32 18.14 3.13
C PRO A 91 -4.18 17.68 2.21
N VAL A 92 -3.45 16.63 2.61
CA VAL A 92 -2.28 16.11 1.89
C VAL A 92 -2.70 15.17 0.75
N ILE A 93 -3.64 14.26 1.00
CA ILE A 93 -4.00 13.19 0.06
C ILE A 93 -5.33 13.49 -0.68
N ARG A 94 -6.22 14.29 -0.06
CA ARG A 94 -7.51 14.81 -0.57
C ARG A 94 -8.58 13.76 -0.96
N ASP A 95 -8.27 12.80 -1.83
CA ASP A 95 -9.25 11.80 -2.32
C ASP A 95 -8.76 10.36 -2.18
N GLY A 96 -9.54 9.47 -1.55
CA GLY A 96 -9.79 8.10 -2.02
C GLY A 96 -8.64 7.10 -2.20
N ARG A 97 -7.90 6.54 -1.20
CA ARG A 97 -6.69 5.71 -1.48
C ARG A 97 -6.32 4.65 -0.45
N ILE A 98 -5.63 3.60 -0.89
CA ILE A 98 -5.11 2.54 -0.02
C ILE A 98 -3.74 2.93 0.55
N ALA A 99 -3.39 2.42 1.73
CA ALA A 99 -2.09 2.72 2.34
C ALA A 99 -1.55 1.61 3.23
N PHE A 100 -0.22 1.54 3.27
CA PHE A 100 0.51 0.80 4.30
C PHE A 100 0.74 1.71 5.50
N ARG A 101 0.49 1.21 6.71
CA ARG A 101 0.86 1.87 7.96
C ARG A 101 1.73 0.94 8.80
N GLN A 102 2.80 1.46 9.37
CA GLN A 102 3.60 0.74 10.36
C GLN A 102 3.99 1.62 11.54
N MET A 103 4.39 0.97 12.63
CA MET A 103 5.11 1.57 13.75
C MET A 103 6.49 0.93 13.90
N GLN A 104 7.49 1.74 14.22
CA GLN A 104 8.81 1.30 14.67
C GLN A 104 8.65 0.31 15.84
N PRO A 105 9.47 -0.76 15.95
CA PRO A 105 10.65 -1.09 15.15
C PRO A 105 10.40 -2.04 13.96
N LEU A 106 9.14 -2.20 13.52
CA LEU A 106 8.83 -3.12 12.41
C LEU A 106 9.51 -2.68 11.12
N ILE A 107 10.29 -3.60 10.56
CA ILE A 107 10.70 -3.55 9.15
C ILE A 107 9.90 -4.62 8.43
N ALA A 108 9.15 -4.23 7.40
CA ALA A 108 8.36 -5.17 6.61
C ALA A 108 8.69 -5.06 5.13
N ARG A 109 8.61 -6.20 4.45
CA ARG A 109 8.83 -6.34 3.03
C ARG A 109 7.51 -6.66 2.33
N TYR A 110 7.30 -6.00 1.21
CA TYR A 110 6.11 -6.12 0.37
C TYR A 110 6.50 -6.52 -1.05
N ARG A 111 5.68 -7.38 -1.68
CA ARG A 111 5.79 -7.73 -3.11
C ARG A 111 4.42 -7.78 -3.76
N ASN A 112 4.40 -7.60 -5.08
CA ASN A 112 3.25 -7.89 -5.95
C ASN A 112 1.93 -7.26 -5.48
N LEU A 113 1.93 -5.94 -5.22
CA LEU A 113 0.70 -5.22 -4.89
C LEU A 113 -0.18 -5.13 -6.13
N GLU A 114 -1.36 -5.74 -6.07
CA GLU A 114 -2.34 -5.74 -7.14
C GLU A 114 -3.72 -5.34 -6.64
N VAL A 115 -4.46 -4.62 -7.48
CA VAL A 115 -5.86 -4.28 -7.25
C VAL A 115 -6.68 -4.71 -8.45
N TRP A 116 -7.74 -5.46 -8.20
CA TRP A 116 -8.63 -6.02 -9.22
C TRP A 116 -10.07 -5.56 -8.97
N SER A 117 -10.85 -5.34 -10.03
CA SER A 117 -12.31 -5.21 -9.90
C SER A 117 -12.96 -6.57 -9.65
N LEU A 118 -14.03 -6.58 -8.86
CA LEU A 118 -14.90 -7.73 -8.60
C LEU A 118 -16.20 -7.68 -9.41
#